data_AF-A0A3G9J141-F1
#
_entry.id   AF-A0A3G9J141-F1
#
_cell.length_a   1.000
_cell.length_b   1.000
_cell.length_c   1.000
_cell.angle_alpha   90.00
_cell.angle_beta   90.00
_cell.angle_gamma   90.00
#
_symmetry.space_group_name_H-M   'P 1'
#
loop_
_entity.id
_entity.type
_entity.pdbx_description
1 polymer ?
#
loop_
_entity_poly.entity_id
_entity_poly.type
_entity_poly.pdbx_seq_one_letter_code
_entity_poly.pdbx_strand_id
1 'polypeptide(L)'
;MVNKDETLRIDRVIGNNVVLVQNLQSGKEFVLMGKGIAFAGKSGDTISGSDRRIEKRFRIDDQAEMVQYHLLLEDMDPEVIRISEQIIQMISDTFGSPPGNKIYLALPSHIQFVVYRLRNGMDIVNPFLYETKMWFKVEYDIAKKAADLISDTFGVQVPDDEAGFLAYHVHSAVHNVPVGQLVKFTNLINELVENIEKSGEIQIPRESLNYVRLITDLRNTVDRVVEGKTTANPLLNELTVHIPKELRMANELADLMQAHLGMNVSKEEIGYLAINLYRLFQTFELERPH
;
A
#
# COMPACT_ATOMS: atom_id res chain seq x y z
N MET A 1 -17.27 13.34 -22.50
CA MET A 1 -16.93 14.38 -23.50
C MET A 1 -16.89 15.71 -22.76
N VAL A 2 -15.72 16.36 -22.70
CA VAL A 2 -15.56 17.68 -22.05
C VAL A 2 -16.25 18.71 -22.93
N ASN A 3 -17.27 19.39 -22.39
CA ASN A 3 -18.02 20.39 -23.13
C ASN A 3 -17.23 21.70 -23.04
N LYS A 4 -16.71 22.18 -24.18
CA LYS A 4 -15.68 23.26 -24.22
C LYS A 4 -16.14 24.62 -23.67
N ASP A 5 -17.44 24.81 -23.46
CA ASP A 5 -18.04 26.10 -23.06
C ASP A 5 -18.59 26.10 -21.63
N GLU A 6 -18.23 25.12 -20.80
CA GLU A 6 -18.72 25.07 -19.42
C GLU A 6 -17.95 26.02 -18.48
N THR A 7 -18.68 26.67 -17.59
CA THR A 7 -18.13 27.60 -16.61
C THR A 7 -18.34 27.01 -15.23
N LEU A 8 -17.23 26.80 -14.52
CA LEU A 8 -17.20 26.18 -13.21
C LEU A 8 -16.93 27.26 -12.17
N ARG A 9 -17.88 27.56 -11.29
CA ARG A 9 -17.67 28.50 -10.18
C ARG A 9 -17.01 27.78 -9.03
N ILE A 10 -15.91 28.31 -8.50
CA ILE A 10 -15.26 27.81 -7.30
C ILE A 10 -16.16 28.10 -6.11
N ASP A 11 -16.74 27.06 -5.52
CA ASP A 11 -17.48 27.21 -4.27
C ASP A 11 -16.53 27.18 -3.08
N ARG A 12 -15.47 26.37 -3.15
CA ARG A 12 -14.45 26.28 -2.10
C ARG A 12 -13.07 25.92 -2.64
N VAL A 13 -12.05 26.56 -2.10
CA VAL A 13 -10.64 26.17 -2.28
C VAL A 13 -10.24 25.24 -1.14
N ILE A 14 -9.81 24.03 -1.46
CA ILE A 14 -9.48 22.99 -0.47
C ILE A 14 -7.96 22.93 -0.25
N GLY A 15 -7.18 23.04 -1.33
CA GLY A 15 -5.72 23.07 -1.31
C GLY A 15 -5.21 23.84 -2.52
N ASN A 16 -3.89 23.80 -2.81
CA ASN A 16 -3.34 24.52 -3.96
C ASN A 16 -3.70 23.85 -5.29
N ASN A 17 -3.98 22.55 -5.25
CA ASN A 17 -4.22 21.72 -6.42
C ASN A 17 -5.62 21.12 -6.46
N VAL A 18 -6.47 21.42 -5.46
CA VAL A 18 -7.83 20.88 -5.35
C VAL A 18 -8.84 21.99 -5.08
N VAL A 19 -9.87 22.07 -5.92
CA VAL A 19 -10.99 23.00 -5.77
C VAL A 19 -12.33 22.29 -5.92
N LEU A 20 -13.30 22.71 -5.10
CA LEU A 20 -14.71 22.37 -5.24
C LEU A 20 -15.36 23.42 -6.13
N VAL A 21 -16.03 22.98 -7.19
CA VAL A 21 -16.67 23.85 -8.16
C VAL A 21 -18.08 23.41 -8.48
N GLN A 22 -18.98 24.36 -8.73
CA GLN A 22 -20.28 24.10 -9.31
C GLN A 22 -20.28 24.53 -10.78
N ASN A 23 -20.75 23.64 -11.65
CA ASN A 23 -21.00 23.95 -13.04
C ASN A 23 -22.24 24.84 -13.13
N LEU A 24 -22.07 26.07 -13.60
CA LEU A 24 -23.13 27.07 -13.63
C LEU A 24 -24.25 26.72 -14.62
N GLN A 25 -23.97 25.94 -15.67
CA GLN A 25 -24.97 25.55 -16.66
C GLN A 25 -25.83 24.36 -16.22
N SER A 26 -25.25 23.39 -15.52
CA SER A 26 -25.93 22.15 -15.12
C SER A 26 -26.32 22.10 -13.64
N GLY A 27 -25.83 23.05 -12.82
CA GLY A 27 -25.99 23.06 -11.36
C GLY A 27 -25.20 21.97 -10.64
N LYS A 28 -24.50 21.11 -11.38
CA LYS A 28 -23.78 19.95 -10.83
C LYS A 28 -22.47 20.36 -10.19
N GLU A 29 -22.17 19.74 -9.06
CA GLU A 29 -20.94 19.98 -8.34
C GLU A 29 -19.85 19.01 -8.79
N PHE A 30 -18.62 19.52 -8.80
CA PHE A 30 -17.43 18.82 -9.24
C PHE A 30 -16.25 19.13 -8.31
N VAL A 31 -15.35 18.17 -8.18
CA VAL A 31 -14.01 18.40 -7.63
C VAL A 31 -13.04 18.45 -8.81
N LEU A 32 -12.28 19.54 -8.93
CA LEU A 32 -11.22 19.67 -9.92
C LEU A 32 -9.86 19.48 -9.24
N MET A 33 -9.00 18.72 -9.91
CA MET A 33 -7.62 18.52 -9.49
C MET A 33 -6.68 18.93 -10.62
N GLY A 34 -5.58 19.58 -10.24
CA GLY A 34 -4.69 20.16 -11.22
C GLY A 34 -3.57 20.97 -10.62
N LYS A 35 -2.36 20.88 -11.17
CA LYS A 35 -1.22 21.65 -10.68
C LYS A 35 -1.51 23.16 -10.72
N GLY A 36 -1.57 23.78 -9.54
CA GLY A 36 -1.84 25.21 -9.36
C GLY A 36 -3.25 25.64 -9.79
N ILE A 37 -4.23 24.72 -9.81
CA ILE A 37 -5.60 25.06 -10.20
C ILE A 37 -6.26 26.02 -9.21
N ALA A 38 -5.88 25.95 -7.94
CA ALA A 38 -6.40 26.82 -6.88
C ALA A 38 -5.48 28.00 -6.55
N PHE A 39 -4.25 28.01 -7.07
CA PHE A 39 -3.17 28.92 -6.68
C PHE A 39 -3.50 30.43 -6.85
N ALA A 40 -4.48 30.76 -7.69
CA ALA A 40 -4.92 32.13 -7.94
C ALA A 40 -6.44 32.34 -7.77
N GLY A 41 -7.21 31.30 -7.43
CA GLY A 41 -8.66 31.36 -7.34
C GLY A 41 -9.14 31.55 -5.91
N LYS A 42 -10.17 32.38 -5.71
CA LYS A 42 -10.93 32.50 -4.46
C LYS A 42 -12.33 31.91 -4.63
N SER A 43 -13.00 31.57 -3.53
CA SER A 43 -14.43 31.24 -3.59
C SER A 43 -15.20 32.35 -4.30
N GLY A 44 -16.01 31.96 -5.28
CA GLY A 44 -16.74 32.85 -6.18
C GLY A 44 -16.10 33.03 -7.56
N ASP A 45 -14.80 32.74 -7.72
CA ASP A 45 -14.14 32.84 -9.03
C ASP A 45 -14.62 31.75 -9.99
N THR A 46 -14.38 31.95 -11.29
CA THR A 46 -14.79 30.99 -12.32
C THR A 46 -13.59 30.40 -13.04
N ILE A 47 -13.65 29.09 -13.31
CA ILE A 47 -12.68 28.31 -14.06
C ILE A 47 -13.40 27.79 -15.31
N SER A 48 -12.77 27.91 -16.49
CA SER A 48 -13.28 27.27 -17.70
C SER A 48 -13.12 25.74 -17.56
N GLY A 49 -14.13 24.95 -17.94
CA GLY A 49 -13.99 23.49 -17.93
C GLY A 49 -12.95 22.94 -18.91
N SER A 50 -12.38 23.80 -19.77
CA SER A 50 -11.25 23.50 -20.64
C SER A 50 -9.90 24.04 -20.13
N ASP A 51 -9.84 24.53 -18.89
CA ASP A 51 -8.61 25.03 -18.28
C ASP A 51 -7.52 23.95 -18.30
N ARG A 52 -6.35 24.30 -18.84
CA ARG A 52 -5.23 23.37 -19.06
C ARG A 52 -4.64 22.83 -17.76
N ARG A 53 -4.91 23.49 -16.63
CA ARG A 53 -4.51 23.03 -15.31
C ARG A 53 -5.41 21.91 -14.82
N ILE A 54 -6.62 21.73 -15.36
CA ILE A 54 -7.50 20.62 -14.99
C ILE A 54 -6.89 19.32 -15.51
N GLU A 55 -6.27 18.57 -14.62
CA GLU A 55 -5.74 17.25 -14.90
C GLU A 55 -6.82 16.18 -14.69
N LYS A 56 -7.65 16.36 -13.67
CA LYS A 56 -8.77 15.46 -13.37
C LYS A 56 -10.00 16.23 -12.90
N ARG A 57 -11.17 15.71 -13.25
CA ARG A 57 -12.48 16.25 -12.87
C ARG A 57 -13.39 15.12 -12.40
N PHE A 58 -13.99 15.29 -11.24
CA PHE A 58 -14.91 14.33 -10.62
C PHE A 58 -16.27 14.98 -10.39
N ARG A 59 -17.36 14.27 -10.65
CA ARG A 59 -18.74 14.72 -10.39
C ARG A 59 -19.21 14.19 -9.04
N ILE A 60 -19.86 15.02 -8.22
CA ILE A 60 -20.31 14.65 -6.87
C ILE A 60 -21.51 13.68 -6.88
N ASP A 61 -22.35 13.72 -7.92
CA ASP A 61 -23.50 12.81 -8.07
C ASP A 61 -23.12 11.33 -8.25
N ASP A 62 -21.83 11.00 -8.43
CA ASP A 62 -21.34 9.63 -8.55
C ASP A 62 -20.60 9.20 -7.27
N GLN A 63 -21.12 8.13 -6.66
CA GLN A 63 -20.55 7.31 -5.59
C GLN A 63 -20.68 7.83 -4.15
N ALA A 64 -21.26 6.99 -3.29
CA ALA A 64 -21.32 7.16 -1.84
C ALA A 64 -19.95 7.40 -1.17
N GLU A 65 -18.85 6.99 -1.84
CA GLU A 65 -17.50 7.34 -1.43
C GLU A 65 -17.30 8.87 -1.42
N MET A 66 -17.77 9.62 -2.43
CA MET A 66 -17.52 11.07 -2.59
C MET A 66 -18.24 11.96 -1.56
N VAL A 67 -19.38 11.54 -1.02
CA VAL A 67 -20.01 12.22 0.11
C VAL A 67 -19.15 12.10 1.37
N GLN A 68 -18.47 10.96 1.57
CA GLN A 68 -17.46 10.85 2.62
C GLN A 68 -16.23 11.73 2.33
N TYR A 69 -15.78 11.86 1.06
CA TYR A 69 -14.69 12.78 0.72
C TYR A 69 -15.02 14.22 1.13
N HIS A 70 -16.23 14.70 0.84
CA HIS A 70 -16.63 16.07 1.20
C HIS A 70 -16.61 16.28 2.71
N LEU A 71 -17.25 15.39 3.48
CA LEU A 71 -17.30 15.48 4.95
C LEU A 71 -15.93 15.36 5.60
N LEU A 72 -15.07 14.46 5.11
CA LEU A 72 -13.72 14.29 5.64
C LEU A 72 -12.85 15.52 5.39
N LEU A 73 -12.99 16.19 4.26
CA LEU A 73 -12.19 17.38 3.94
C LEU A 73 -12.64 18.63 4.73
N GLU A 74 -13.87 18.71 5.23
CA GLU A 74 -14.32 19.85 6.05
C GLU A 74 -13.68 19.87 7.44
N ASP A 75 -13.45 18.70 8.04
CA ASP A 75 -12.87 18.53 9.38
C ASP A 75 -11.34 18.33 9.35
N MET A 76 -10.72 18.47 8.19
CA MET A 76 -9.30 18.22 8.01
C MET A 76 -8.45 19.48 8.23
N ASP A 77 -7.33 19.30 8.92
CA ASP A 77 -6.35 20.36 9.12
C ASP A 77 -5.80 20.80 7.74
N PRO A 78 -5.88 22.09 7.38
CA PRO A 78 -5.36 22.60 6.10
C PRO A 78 -3.88 22.26 5.86
N GLU A 79 -3.06 22.19 6.92
CA GLU A 79 -1.67 21.80 6.79
C GLU A 79 -1.53 20.32 6.41
N VAL A 80 -2.44 19.45 6.88
CA VAL A 80 -2.47 18.04 6.48
C VAL A 80 -2.75 17.92 4.98
N ILE A 81 -3.72 18.68 4.47
CA ILE A 81 -4.04 18.72 3.03
C ILE A 81 -2.81 19.19 2.25
N ARG A 82 -2.20 20.30 2.67
CA ARG A 82 -1.04 20.90 2.01
C ARG A 82 0.14 19.93 1.91
N ILE A 83 0.49 19.25 3.00
CA ILE A 83 1.63 18.31 2.96
C ILE A 83 1.28 17.02 2.21
N SER A 84 0.02 16.59 2.22
CA SER A 84 -0.44 15.46 1.43
C SER A 84 -0.26 15.73 -0.06
N GLU A 85 -0.60 16.93 -0.52
CA GLU A 85 -0.35 17.37 -1.91
C GLU A 85 1.15 17.32 -2.25
N GLN A 86 2.02 17.77 -1.34
CA GLN A 86 3.47 17.71 -1.55
C GLN A 86 3.98 16.28 -1.65
N ILE A 87 3.51 15.37 -0.79
CA ILE A 87 3.89 13.95 -0.82
C ILE A 87 3.38 13.29 -2.10
N ILE A 88 2.13 13.55 -2.49
CA ILE A 88 1.55 13.05 -3.75
C ILE A 88 2.34 13.54 -4.96
N GLN A 89 2.79 14.80 -4.94
CA GLN A 89 3.67 15.33 -5.98
C GLN A 89 5.02 14.61 -6.01
N MET A 90 5.66 14.37 -4.86
CA MET A 90 6.91 13.59 -4.79
C MET A 90 6.76 12.19 -5.38
N ILE A 91 5.64 11.52 -5.11
CA ILE A 91 5.32 10.21 -5.70
C ILE A 91 5.22 10.34 -7.22
N SER A 92 4.46 11.31 -7.71
CA SER A 92 4.26 11.50 -9.15
C SER A 92 5.56 11.81 -9.89
N ASP A 93 6.41 12.67 -9.32
CA ASP A 93 7.71 13.04 -9.87
C ASP A 93 8.67 11.84 -9.91
N THR A 94 8.61 10.95 -8.91
CA THR A 94 9.49 9.78 -8.82
C THR A 94 9.09 8.67 -9.80
N PHE A 95 7.79 8.41 -9.96
CA PHE A 95 7.27 7.33 -10.82
C PHE A 95 6.89 7.78 -12.24
N GLY A 96 7.02 9.08 -12.55
CA GLY A 96 6.76 9.64 -13.89
C GLY A 96 5.31 9.50 -14.37
N SER A 97 4.37 9.20 -13.46
CA SER A 97 2.95 9.04 -13.76
C SER A 97 2.10 9.57 -12.60
N PRO A 98 0.85 10.02 -12.88
CA PRO A 98 -0.03 10.50 -11.84
C PRO A 98 -0.54 9.32 -10.99
N PRO A 99 -0.50 9.40 -9.65
CA PRO A 99 -0.97 8.33 -8.78
C PRO A 99 -2.48 8.11 -8.89
N GLY A 100 -2.92 6.93 -8.45
CA GLY A 100 -4.32 6.53 -8.37
C GLY A 100 -5.16 7.44 -7.48
N ASN A 101 -6.43 7.65 -7.85
CA ASN A 101 -7.28 8.70 -7.24
C ASN A 101 -7.55 8.50 -5.74
N LYS A 102 -7.46 7.26 -5.25
CA LYS A 102 -7.73 6.93 -3.85
C LYS A 102 -6.71 7.56 -2.87
N ILE A 103 -5.50 7.87 -3.34
CA ILE A 103 -4.47 8.47 -2.49
C ILE A 103 -4.88 9.85 -1.96
N TYR A 104 -5.66 10.60 -2.73
CA TYR A 104 -6.09 11.96 -2.39
C TYR A 104 -7.03 12.03 -1.18
N LEU A 105 -7.51 10.88 -0.68
CA LEU A 105 -8.25 10.77 0.59
C LEU A 105 -7.53 9.89 1.60
N ALA A 106 -6.98 8.76 1.14
CA ALA A 106 -6.33 7.81 2.01
C ALA A 106 -5.12 8.43 2.73
N LEU A 107 -4.27 9.15 1.99
CA LEU A 107 -3.05 9.72 2.56
C LEU A 107 -3.35 10.88 3.53
N PRO A 108 -4.18 11.89 3.19
CA PRO A 108 -4.52 12.94 4.15
C PRO A 108 -5.19 12.40 5.41
N SER A 109 -6.13 11.46 5.29
CA SER A 109 -6.78 10.84 6.45
C SER A 109 -5.78 10.11 7.35
N HIS A 110 -4.84 9.39 6.73
CA HIS A 110 -3.77 8.67 7.42
C HIS A 110 -2.84 9.64 8.16
N ILE A 111 -2.39 10.70 7.50
CA ILE A 111 -1.52 11.72 8.12
C ILE A 111 -2.23 12.39 9.30
N GLN A 112 -3.50 12.81 9.14
CA GLN A 112 -4.26 13.42 10.24
C GLN A 112 -4.33 12.47 11.45
N PHE A 113 -4.57 11.18 11.21
CA PHE A 113 -4.59 10.17 12.25
C PHE A 113 -3.22 9.96 12.90
N VAL A 114 -2.15 9.90 12.12
CA VAL A 114 -0.76 9.76 12.61
C VAL A 114 -0.38 10.94 13.49
N VAL A 115 -0.63 12.17 13.03
CA VAL A 115 -0.36 13.39 13.81
C VAL A 115 -1.15 13.39 15.12
N TYR A 116 -2.43 13.01 15.08
CA TYR A 116 -3.23 12.83 16.28
C TYR A 116 -2.60 11.83 17.25
N ARG A 117 -2.23 10.64 16.77
CA ARG A 117 -1.61 9.60 17.60
C ARG A 117 -0.32 10.06 18.26
N LEU A 118 0.58 10.66 17.49
CA LEU A 118 1.89 11.11 17.98
C LEU A 118 1.75 12.23 19.00
N ARG A 119 0.83 13.18 18.79
CA ARG A 119 0.53 14.25 19.77
C ARG A 119 -0.06 13.72 21.09
N ASN A 120 -0.72 12.57 21.06
CA ASN A 120 -1.29 11.92 22.24
C ASN A 120 -0.36 10.85 22.83
N GLY A 121 0.89 10.76 22.39
CA GLY A 121 1.87 9.79 22.91
C GLY A 121 1.49 8.34 22.63
N MET A 122 0.76 8.07 21.54
CA MET A 122 0.36 6.72 21.15
C MET A 122 1.39 6.11 20.21
N ASP A 123 2.12 5.10 20.68
CA ASP A 123 3.18 4.44 19.91
C ASP A 123 2.68 3.77 18.63
N ILE A 124 3.39 4.00 17.52
CA ILE A 124 3.13 3.35 16.24
C ILE A 124 4.17 2.23 16.08
N VAL A 125 3.67 0.99 16.00
CA VAL A 125 4.51 -0.19 15.82
C VAL A 125 4.13 -0.86 14.52
N ASN A 126 5.12 -1.09 13.66
CA ASN A 126 4.99 -1.80 12.40
C ASN A 126 5.78 -3.11 12.50
N PRO A 127 5.10 -4.24 12.77
CA PRO A 127 5.76 -5.54 12.85
C PRO A 127 6.38 -5.99 11.52
N PHE A 128 6.14 -5.24 10.43
CA PHE A 128 6.54 -5.58 9.07
C PHE A 128 7.58 -4.63 8.47
N LEU A 129 8.20 -3.79 9.30
CA LEU A 129 9.09 -2.74 8.83
C LEU A 129 10.26 -3.30 8.02
N TYR A 130 10.81 -4.45 8.43
CA TYR A 130 11.92 -5.09 7.74
C TYR A 130 11.53 -5.56 6.33
N GLU A 131 10.43 -6.30 6.23
CA GLU A 131 9.86 -6.79 4.97
C GLU A 131 9.50 -5.61 4.07
N THR A 132 8.91 -4.56 4.65
CA THR A 132 8.54 -3.34 3.93
C THR A 132 9.76 -2.68 3.29
N LYS A 133 10.84 -2.49 4.06
CA LYS A 133 12.11 -1.93 3.57
C LYS A 133 12.72 -2.76 2.45
N MET A 134 12.61 -4.09 2.55
CA MET A 134 13.17 -5.01 1.57
C MET A 134 12.38 -4.99 0.25
N TRP A 135 11.05 -4.96 0.34
CA TRP A 135 10.16 -5.17 -0.80
C TRP A 135 9.76 -3.90 -1.53
N PHE A 136 9.61 -2.81 -0.79
CA PHE A 136 9.10 -1.55 -1.29
C PHE A 136 10.19 -0.49 -1.16
N LYS A 137 11.41 -0.81 -1.59
CA LYS A 137 12.59 0.03 -1.34
C LYS A 137 12.39 1.47 -1.84
N VAL A 138 11.91 1.63 -3.07
CA VAL A 138 11.68 2.95 -3.67
C VAL A 138 10.55 3.68 -2.95
N GLU A 139 9.46 2.97 -2.65
CA GLU A 139 8.33 3.52 -1.92
C GLU A 139 8.69 3.91 -0.48
N TYR A 140 9.55 3.13 0.18
CA TYR A 140 10.05 3.39 1.52
C TYR A 140 10.98 4.61 1.55
N ASP A 141 11.82 4.79 0.54
CA ASP A 141 12.65 5.99 0.42
C ASP A 141 11.81 7.26 0.26
N ILE A 142 10.68 7.19 -0.48
CA ILE A 142 9.71 8.29 -0.57
C ILE A 142 8.99 8.48 0.77
N ALA A 143 8.56 7.39 1.39
CA ALA A 143 7.84 7.40 2.66
C ALA A 143 8.68 7.98 3.80
N LYS A 144 10.00 7.75 3.80
CA LYS A 144 10.92 8.37 4.75
C LYS A 144 10.97 9.88 4.58
N LYS A 145 11.10 10.38 3.34
CA LYS A 145 11.03 11.82 3.06
C LYS A 145 9.67 12.42 3.45
N ALA A 146 8.59 11.67 3.26
CA ALA A 146 7.26 12.06 3.70
C ALA A 146 7.18 12.14 5.24
N ALA A 147 7.74 11.17 5.95
CA ALA A 147 7.82 11.16 7.41
C ALA A 147 8.63 12.35 7.96
N ASP A 148 9.75 12.70 7.33
CA ASP A 148 10.54 13.88 7.67
C ASP A 148 9.71 15.16 7.47
N LEU A 149 9.02 15.30 6.33
CA LEU A 149 8.16 16.45 6.05
C LEU A 149 6.99 16.59 7.05
N ILE A 150 6.37 15.47 7.44
CA ILE A 150 5.32 15.44 8.48
C ILE A 150 5.91 15.89 9.82
N SER A 151 7.09 15.36 10.18
CA SER A 151 7.77 15.68 11.43
C SER A 151 8.05 17.18 11.54
N ASP A 152 8.64 17.76 10.49
CA ASP A 152 8.98 19.18 10.41
C ASP A 152 7.74 20.08 10.46
N THR A 153 6.67 19.69 9.77
CA THR A 153 5.44 20.50 9.68
C THR A 153 4.67 20.54 10.99
N PHE A 154 4.55 19.40 11.68
CA PHE A 154 3.69 19.29 12.86
C PHE A 154 4.44 19.30 14.20
N GLY A 155 5.77 19.34 14.17
CA GLY A 155 6.63 19.31 15.37
C GLY A 155 6.51 18.00 16.14
N VAL A 156 6.31 16.88 15.44
CA VAL A 156 6.21 15.54 16.01
C VAL A 156 7.37 14.67 15.51
N GLN A 157 7.73 13.63 16.26
CA GLN A 157 8.70 12.65 15.77
C GLN A 157 7.97 11.49 15.11
N VAL A 158 8.03 11.40 13.77
CA VAL A 158 7.47 10.25 13.05
C VAL A 158 8.46 9.08 13.11
N PRO A 159 8.08 7.91 13.67
CA PRO A 159 8.97 6.76 13.77
C PRO A 159 9.15 6.04 12.42
N ASP A 160 10.24 5.27 12.30
CA ASP A 160 10.53 4.43 11.12
C ASP A 160 9.38 3.46 10.79
N ASP A 161 8.69 2.97 11.81
CA ASP A 161 7.50 2.12 11.71
C ASP A 161 6.39 2.76 10.86
N GLU A 162 6.17 4.06 11.09
CA GLU A 162 5.19 4.86 10.38
C GLU A 162 5.64 5.15 8.93
N ALA A 163 6.93 5.37 8.70
CA ALA A 163 7.47 5.40 7.34
C ALA A 163 7.22 4.07 6.61
N GLY A 164 7.19 2.93 7.33
CA GLY A 164 6.77 1.66 6.76
C GLY A 164 5.31 1.64 6.31
N PHE A 165 4.38 2.17 7.11
CA PHE A 165 2.97 2.26 6.70
C PHE A 165 2.74 3.26 5.56
N LEU A 166 3.45 4.38 5.57
CA LEU A 166 3.45 5.34 4.45
C LEU A 166 3.92 4.70 3.14
N ALA A 167 4.90 3.77 3.19
CA ALA A 167 5.34 3.04 2.00
C ALA A 167 4.20 2.23 1.36
N TYR A 168 3.26 1.69 2.14
CA TYR A 168 2.07 1.03 1.61
C TYR A 168 1.12 1.99 0.90
N HIS A 169 0.94 3.21 1.41
CA HIS A 169 0.14 4.24 0.73
C HIS A 169 0.78 4.65 -0.60
N VAL A 170 2.11 4.78 -0.64
CA VAL A 170 2.86 5.04 -1.89
C VAL A 170 2.66 3.88 -2.86
N HIS A 171 2.89 2.64 -2.43
CA HIS A 171 2.74 1.45 -3.28
C HIS A 171 1.31 1.31 -3.81
N SER A 172 0.32 1.53 -2.93
CA SER A 172 -1.10 1.51 -3.27
C SER A 172 -1.44 2.54 -4.35
N ALA A 173 -0.88 3.75 -4.23
CA ALA A 173 -1.14 4.82 -5.18
C ALA A 173 -0.52 4.57 -6.56
N VAL A 174 0.64 3.93 -6.62
CA VAL A 174 1.34 3.64 -7.89
C VAL A 174 0.74 2.42 -8.58
N HIS A 175 0.43 1.36 -7.84
CA HIS A 175 0.01 0.07 -8.40
C HIS A 175 -1.51 -0.15 -8.36
N ASN A 176 -2.26 0.81 -7.82
CA ASN A 176 -3.71 0.73 -7.63
C ASN A 176 -4.17 -0.50 -6.82
N VAL A 177 -3.32 -0.96 -5.90
CA VAL A 177 -3.59 -2.05 -4.96
C VAL A 177 -4.06 -1.46 -3.64
N PRO A 178 -5.15 -1.90 -3.00
CA PRO A 178 -5.57 -1.36 -1.71
C PRO A 178 -4.54 -1.59 -0.59
N VAL A 179 -4.28 -0.59 0.26
CA VAL A 179 -3.38 -0.71 1.44
C VAL A 179 -3.78 -1.89 2.33
N GLY A 180 -5.07 -2.07 2.59
CA GLY A 180 -5.57 -3.19 3.40
C GLY A 180 -5.22 -4.57 2.82
N GLN A 181 -5.08 -4.69 1.50
CA GLN A 181 -4.62 -5.93 0.86
C GLN A 181 -3.12 -6.16 1.08
N LEU A 182 -2.29 -5.11 0.99
CA LEU A 182 -0.85 -5.20 1.28
C LEU A 182 -0.58 -5.62 2.73
N VAL A 183 -1.32 -5.04 3.68
CA VAL A 183 -1.25 -5.41 5.09
C VAL A 183 -1.66 -6.87 5.30
N LYS A 184 -2.77 -7.31 4.68
CA LYS A 184 -3.21 -8.72 4.77
C LYS A 184 -2.16 -9.69 4.24
N PHE A 185 -1.55 -9.41 3.10
CA PHE A 185 -0.49 -10.25 2.54
C PHE A 185 0.75 -10.28 3.42
N THR A 186 1.12 -9.14 4.00
CA THR A 186 2.30 -9.08 4.86
C THR A 186 2.06 -9.81 6.19
N ASN A 187 0.86 -9.72 6.77
CA ASN A 187 0.45 -10.52 7.92
C ASN A 187 0.54 -12.02 7.61
N LEU A 188 -0.01 -12.44 6.47
CA LEU A 188 0.00 -13.84 6.05
C LEU A 188 1.43 -14.37 5.92
N ILE A 189 2.34 -13.62 5.29
CA ILE A 189 3.73 -14.05 5.15
C ILE A 189 4.41 -14.22 6.51
N ASN A 190 4.15 -13.32 7.46
CA ASN A 190 4.71 -13.45 8.81
C ASN A 190 4.17 -14.67 9.56
N GLU A 191 2.87 -14.91 9.48
CA GLU A 191 2.25 -16.10 10.09
C GLU A 191 2.79 -17.40 9.49
N LEU A 192 3.03 -17.41 8.18
CA LEU A 192 3.69 -18.54 7.50
C LEU A 192 5.12 -18.75 8.01
N VAL A 193 5.90 -17.67 8.18
CA VAL A 193 7.24 -17.79 8.76
C VAL A 193 7.18 -18.29 10.20
N GLU A 194 6.32 -17.73 11.04
CA GLU A 194 6.18 -18.16 12.44
C GLU A 194 5.83 -19.65 12.53
N ASN A 195 4.97 -20.14 11.63
CA ASN A 195 4.66 -21.55 11.52
C ASN A 195 5.89 -22.39 11.13
N ILE A 196 6.69 -21.93 10.15
CA ILE A 196 7.92 -22.61 9.72
C ILE A 196 8.96 -22.66 10.84
N GLU A 197 9.18 -21.56 11.55
CA GLU A 197 10.12 -21.48 12.67
C GLU A 197 9.71 -22.43 13.80
N LYS A 198 8.41 -22.43 14.14
CA LYS A 198 7.84 -23.30 15.16
C LYS A 198 7.91 -24.78 14.79
N SER A 199 7.45 -25.14 13.59
CA SER A 199 7.39 -26.53 13.12
C SER A 199 8.77 -27.10 12.79
N GLY A 200 9.71 -26.24 12.42
CA GLY A 200 11.11 -26.59 12.20
C GLY A 200 11.98 -26.60 13.46
N GLU A 201 11.49 -26.06 14.58
CA GLU A 201 12.28 -25.78 15.78
C GLU A 201 13.57 -25.01 15.45
N ILE A 202 13.45 -24.00 14.60
CA ILE A 202 14.55 -23.12 14.19
C ILE A 202 14.19 -21.66 14.49
N GLN A 203 15.21 -20.82 14.63
CA GLN A 203 15.06 -19.37 14.62
C GLN A 203 15.85 -18.81 13.44
N ILE A 204 15.18 -18.03 12.60
CA ILE A 204 15.78 -17.46 11.40
C ILE A 204 16.02 -15.97 11.70
N PRO A 205 17.28 -15.52 11.81
CA PRO A 205 17.55 -14.11 12.04
C PRO A 205 17.00 -13.27 10.88
N ARG A 206 16.21 -12.23 11.18
CA ARG A 206 15.53 -11.42 10.15
C ARG A 206 16.50 -10.77 9.16
N GLU A 207 17.71 -10.43 9.60
CA GLU A 207 18.75 -9.86 8.74
C GLU A 207 19.55 -10.91 7.93
N SER A 208 19.24 -12.20 8.09
CA SER A 208 19.97 -13.28 7.41
C SER A 208 19.54 -13.45 5.95
N LEU A 209 20.47 -13.94 5.12
CA LEU A 209 20.18 -14.32 3.73
C LEU A 209 19.11 -15.43 3.64
N ASN A 210 19.05 -16.32 4.64
CA ASN A 210 18.03 -17.37 4.71
C ASN A 210 16.63 -16.79 4.91
N TYR A 211 16.51 -15.75 5.75
CA TYR A 211 15.25 -15.03 5.94
C TYR A 211 14.78 -14.37 4.66
N VAL A 212 15.65 -13.56 4.05
CA VAL A 212 15.43 -12.87 2.77
C VAL A 212 14.91 -13.84 1.70
N ARG A 213 15.58 -15.00 1.55
CA ARG A 213 15.16 -16.03 0.60
C ARG A 213 13.79 -16.60 0.93
N LEU A 214 13.54 -16.95 2.20
CA LEU A 214 12.28 -17.53 2.64
C LEU A 214 11.11 -16.58 2.34
N ILE A 215 11.21 -15.33 2.76
CA ILE A 215 10.11 -14.36 2.57
C ILE A 215 9.87 -14.05 1.09
N THR A 216 10.92 -14.02 0.26
CA THR A 216 10.78 -13.90 -1.20
C THR A 216 10.06 -15.10 -1.80
N ASP A 217 10.43 -16.32 -1.41
CA ASP A 217 9.79 -17.54 -1.90
C ASP A 217 8.31 -17.61 -1.49
N LEU A 218 8.00 -17.31 -0.21
CA LEU A 218 6.63 -17.27 0.29
C LEU A 218 5.79 -16.21 -0.44
N ARG A 219 6.33 -15.00 -0.63
CA ARG A 219 5.64 -13.94 -1.36
C ARG A 219 5.32 -14.36 -2.79
N ASN A 220 6.31 -14.90 -3.50
CA ASN A 220 6.11 -15.35 -4.87
C ASN A 220 5.05 -16.45 -4.96
N THR A 221 4.97 -17.34 -3.97
CA THR A 221 3.92 -18.36 -3.88
C THR A 221 2.55 -17.73 -3.65
N VAL A 222 2.42 -16.79 -2.70
CA VAL A 222 1.17 -16.06 -2.47
C VAL A 222 0.73 -15.31 -3.73
N ASP A 223 1.64 -14.63 -4.42
CA ASP A 223 1.34 -13.91 -5.66
C ASP A 223 0.84 -14.87 -6.76
N ARG A 224 1.49 -16.03 -6.96
CA ARG A 224 1.03 -17.04 -7.92
C ARG A 224 -0.34 -17.61 -7.58
N VAL A 225 -0.62 -17.87 -6.31
CA VAL A 225 -1.93 -18.33 -5.83
C VAL A 225 -3.01 -17.27 -6.13
N VAL A 226 -2.72 -15.99 -5.84
CA VAL A 226 -3.64 -14.88 -6.10
C VAL A 226 -3.89 -14.68 -7.60
N GLU A 227 -2.86 -14.86 -8.43
CA GLU A 227 -2.97 -14.76 -9.90
C GLU A 227 -3.59 -16.02 -10.54
N GLY A 228 -3.79 -17.10 -9.78
CA GLY A 228 -4.23 -18.40 -10.30
C GLY A 228 -3.24 -19.04 -11.27
N LYS A 229 -1.97 -18.62 -11.26
CA LYS A 229 -0.93 -19.20 -12.11
C LYS A 229 -0.46 -20.51 -11.49
N THR A 230 -0.53 -21.59 -12.27
CA THR A 230 0.02 -22.90 -11.86
C THR A 230 1.17 -23.28 -12.79
N THR A 231 2.30 -23.64 -12.22
CA THR A 231 3.44 -24.19 -12.95
C THR A 231 3.50 -25.70 -12.72
N ALA A 232 3.56 -26.50 -13.78
CA ALA A 232 3.63 -27.95 -13.62
C ALA A 232 4.88 -28.38 -12.83
N ASN A 233 4.69 -29.17 -11.79
CA ASN A 233 5.78 -29.77 -11.03
C ASN A 233 5.95 -31.25 -11.45
N PRO A 234 6.91 -31.57 -12.33
CA PRO A 234 7.09 -32.93 -12.84
C PRO A 234 7.61 -33.91 -11.76
N LEU A 235 8.08 -33.42 -10.61
CA LEU A 235 8.70 -34.23 -9.56
C LEU A 235 7.77 -34.48 -8.36
N LEU A 236 6.48 -34.15 -8.48
CA LEU A 236 5.55 -34.17 -7.34
C LEU A 236 5.44 -35.56 -6.67
N ASN A 237 5.50 -36.63 -7.46
CA ASN A 237 5.41 -38.00 -6.94
C ASN A 237 6.65 -38.37 -6.14
N GLU A 238 7.83 -37.94 -6.60
CA GLU A 238 9.12 -38.16 -5.99
C GLU A 238 9.23 -37.43 -4.65
N LEU A 239 8.63 -36.23 -4.52
CA LEU A 239 8.63 -35.48 -3.25
C LEU A 239 7.95 -36.24 -2.11
N THR A 240 6.88 -37.00 -2.40
CA THR A 240 6.15 -37.79 -1.39
C THR A 240 7.03 -38.90 -0.80
N VAL A 241 8.01 -39.39 -1.58
CA VAL A 241 8.94 -40.45 -1.15
C VAL A 241 10.15 -39.85 -0.43
N HIS A 242 10.71 -38.75 -0.95
CA HIS A 242 12.00 -38.23 -0.51
C HIS A 242 11.93 -37.19 0.61
N ILE A 243 10.88 -36.37 0.66
CA ILE A 243 10.75 -35.26 1.62
C ILE A 243 9.36 -35.20 2.28
N PRO A 244 8.85 -36.33 2.85
CA PRO A 244 7.48 -36.41 3.36
C PRO A 244 7.21 -35.49 4.56
N LYS A 245 8.25 -35.08 5.31
CA LYS A 245 8.11 -34.15 6.44
C LYS A 245 7.83 -32.74 5.95
N GLU A 246 8.63 -32.26 4.99
CA GLU A 246 8.51 -30.94 4.39
C GLU A 246 7.25 -30.82 3.56
N LEU A 247 6.84 -31.91 2.89
CA LEU A 247 5.58 -31.94 2.16
C LEU A 247 4.37 -31.79 3.10
N ARG A 248 4.40 -32.41 4.30
CA ARG A 248 3.35 -32.22 5.31
C ARG A 248 3.27 -30.77 5.76
N MET A 249 4.42 -30.17 6.11
CA MET A 249 4.48 -28.76 6.49
C MET A 249 4.00 -27.85 5.37
N ALA A 250 4.37 -28.12 4.12
CA ALA A 250 3.89 -27.36 2.97
C ALA A 250 2.36 -27.44 2.80
N ASN A 251 1.71 -28.57 3.12
CA ASN A 251 0.25 -28.66 3.13
C ASN A 251 -0.35 -27.80 4.26
N GLU A 252 0.22 -27.82 5.46
CA GLU A 252 -0.26 -26.99 6.59
C GLU A 252 -0.17 -25.48 6.26
N LEU A 253 0.93 -25.06 5.61
CA LEU A 253 1.09 -23.70 5.12
C LEU A 253 0.08 -23.36 4.01
N ALA A 254 -0.21 -24.31 3.12
CA ALA A 254 -1.19 -24.13 2.06
C ALA A 254 -2.62 -24.01 2.60
N ASP A 255 -2.98 -24.76 3.63
CA ASP A 255 -4.27 -24.63 4.33
C ASP A 255 -4.40 -23.24 4.96
N LEU A 256 -3.31 -22.73 5.54
CA LEU A 256 -3.26 -21.38 6.12
C LEU A 256 -3.41 -20.30 5.04
N MET A 257 -2.72 -20.44 3.91
CA MET A 257 -2.90 -19.56 2.74
C MET A 257 -4.35 -19.61 2.24
N GLN A 258 -4.95 -20.79 2.11
CA GLN A 258 -6.33 -20.96 1.65
C GLN A 258 -7.33 -20.27 2.59
N ALA A 259 -7.13 -20.38 3.90
CA ALA A 259 -7.97 -19.72 4.90
C ALA A 259 -7.94 -18.19 4.79
N HIS A 260 -6.77 -17.60 4.50
CA HIS A 260 -6.60 -16.14 4.39
C HIS A 260 -7.01 -15.57 3.02
N LEU A 261 -6.74 -16.32 1.95
CA LEU A 261 -6.94 -15.86 0.57
C LEU A 261 -8.32 -16.26 0.01
N GLY A 262 -8.95 -17.29 0.56
CA GLY A 262 -10.16 -17.89 -0.02
C GLY A 262 -9.91 -18.54 -1.38
N MET A 263 -8.64 -18.85 -1.70
CA MET A 263 -8.20 -19.41 -2.96
C MET A 263 -7.51 -20.75 -2.74
N ASN A 264 -7.75 -21.70 -3.64
CA ASN A 264 -7.12 -23.00 -3.56
C ASN A 264 -5.63 -22.90 -3.94
N VAL A 265 -4.77 -23.43 -3.09
CA VAL A 265 -3.36 -23.64 -3.41
C VAL A 265 -3.23 -24.95 -4.19
N SER A 266 -2.62 -24.90 -5.36
CA SER A 266 -2.47 -26.09 -6.21
C SER A 266 -1.45 -27.07 -5.63
N LYS A 267 -1.54 -28.34 -6.04
CA LYS A 267 -0.59 -29.38 -5.60
C LYS A 267 0.84 -29.06 -6.04
N GLU A 268 0.98 -28.41 -7.18
CA GLU A 268 2.25 -27.98 -7.73
C GLU A 268 2.92 -26.94 -6.84
N GLU A 269 2.16 -25.94 -6.36
CA GLU A 269 2.68 -24.92 -5.43
C GLU A 269 3.05 -25.52 -4.08
N ILE A 270 2.24 -26.46 -3.57
CA ILE A 270 2.58 -27.24 -2.36
C ILE A 270 3.92 -27.97 -2.56
N GLY A 271 4.13 -28.57 -3.73
CA GLY A 271 5.39 -29.24 -4.08
C GLY A 271 6.59 -28.28 -4.09
N TYR A 272 6.45 -27.10 -4.71
CA TYR A 272 7.53 -26.10 -4.71
C TYR A 272 7.83 -25.57 -3.30
N LEU A 273 6.79 -25.34 -2.50
CA LEU A 273 6.93 -24.94 -1.11
C LEU A 273 7.70 -26.00 -0.31
N ALA A 274 7.38 -27.29 -0.50
CA ALA A 274 8.11 -28.39 0.14
C ALA A 274 9.60 -28.42 -0.23
N ILE A 275 9.94 -28.19 -1.50
CA ILE A 275 11.34 -28.10 -1.95
C ILE A 275 12.07 -26.93 -1.27
N ASN A 276 11.42 -25.76 -1.19
CA ASN A 276 12.01 -24.58 -0.53
C ASN A 276 12.22 -24.81 0.96
N LEU A 277 11.27 -25.46 1.65
CA LEU A 277 11.41 -25.86 3.06
C LEU A 277 12.54 -26.86 3.26
N TYR A 278 12.66 -27.87 2.40
CA TYR A 278 13.75 -28.85 2.47
C TYR A 278 15.12 -28.17 2.36
N ARG A 279 15.28 -27.27 1.38
CA ARG A 279 16.52 -26.50 1.22
C ARG A 279 16.82 -25.61 2.43
N LEU A 280 15.79 -24.99 3.01
CA LEU A 280 15.91 -24.17 4.21
C LEU A 280 16.44 -25.01 5.37
N PHE A 281 15.77 -26.12 5.70
CA PHE A 281 16.14 -26.95 6.85
C PHE A 281 17.51 -27.61 6.70
N GLN A 282 17.90 -28.04 5.50
CA GLN A 282 19.26 -28.54 5.26
C GLN A 282 20.34 -27.50 5.59
N THR A 283 20.08 -26.23 5.29
CA THR A 283 21.04 -25.15 5.61
C THR A 283 21.24 -25.03 7.12
N PHE A 284 20.16 -25.11 7.90
CA PHE A 284 20.22 -25.04 9.36
C PHE A 284 20.75 -26.32 10.02
N GLU A 285 20.55 -27.50 9.43
CA GLU A 285 21.14 -28.75 9.93
C GLU A 285 22.67 -28.74 9.81
N LEU A 286 23.22 -28.17 8.73
CA LEU A 286 24.66 -28.03 8.51
C LEU A 286 25.32 -27.01 9.45
N GLU A 287 24.55 -26.06 9.98
CA GLU A 287 25.02 -24.99 10.88
C GLU A 287 24.95 -25.36 12.37
N ARG A 288 24.37 -26.52 12.74
CA ARG A 288 24.30 -26.96 14.14
C ARG A 288 25.69 -27.42 14.64
N PRO A 289 26.23 -26.85 15.73
CA PRO A 289 27.47 -27.36 16.33
C PRO A 289 27.24 -28.79 16.86
N HIS A 290 28.15 -29.71 16.52
CA HIS A 290 28.18 -31.08 17.02
C HIS A 290 28.39 -31.16 18.54
#